data_AF-A0A0D0S1J2-F1
#
_entry.id   AF-A0A0D0S1J2-F1
#
_cell.length_a   1.000
_cell.length_b   1.000
_cell.length_c   1.000
_cell.angle_alpha   90.00
_cell.angle_beta   90.00
_cell.angle_gamma   90.00
#
_symmetry.space_group_name_H-M   'P 1'
#
loop_
_entity.id
_entity.type
_entity.pdbx_description
1 polymer ?
#
loop_
_entity_poly.entity_id
_entity_poly.type
_entity_poly.pdbx_seq_one_letter_code
_entity_poly.pdbx_strand_id
1 'polypeptide(L)'
;MSPGADSAGALPDPTDGNVAANYSGTPGAAGEVADATPAEPPPALFSCRTWDRQEYFSDDPVPTRRCAPLRVSGLDGSAGGGQAAACEYVTDTCAPVPDASLCKQWHQHAHDTRARLLFGRAEDPGATRLDLERIEALIHASTCAGAE
;
A
#
# COMPACT_ATOMS: atom_id res chain seq x y z
N MET A 1 -6.16 64.15 -16.76
CA MET A 1 -7.39 63.42 -17.10
C MET A 1 -7.84 62.63 -15.86
N SER A 2 -9.07 62.84 -15.39
CA SER A 2 -9.80 61.93 -14.47
C SER A 2 -10.32 60.70 -15.25
N PRO A 3 -11.02 59.69 -14.65
CA PRO A 3 -10.98 59.08 -13.30
C PRO A 3 -11.09 57.52 -13.34
N GLY A 4 -11.21 56.87 -12.17
CA GLY A 4 -11.83 55.54 -11.93
C GLY A 4 -11.38 54.96 -10.57
N ALA A 5 -12.16 54.96 -9.47
CA ALA A 5 -13.31 54.09 -9.12
C ALA A 5 -12.91 52.59 -9.15
N ASP A 6 -13.02 51.75 -8.12
CA ASP A 6 -14.10 51.48 -7.16
C ASP A 6 -13.51 50.76 -5.91
N SER A 7 -13.83 51.17 -4.68
CA SER A 7 -14.93 50.67 -3.80
C SER A 7 -14.83 49.20 -3.39
N ALA A 8 -14.61 49.03 -2.07
CA ALA A 8 -14.74 47.78 -1.35
C ALA A 8 -16.21 47.33 -1.29
N GLY A 9 -16.49 46.12 -1.79
CA GLY A 9 -17.78 45.44 -1.68
C GLY A 9 -17.86 44.57 -0.44
N ALA A 10 -18.92 44.79 0.34
CA ALA A 10 -19.26 44.12 1.59
C ALA A 10 -19.54 42.62 1.45
N LEU A 11 -19.30 41.89 2.56
CA LEU A 11 -19.71 40.49 2.77
C LEU A 11 -21.25 40.39 2.84
N PRO A 12 -21.89 39.41 2.19
CA PRO A 12 -23.32 39.15 2.39
C PRO A 12 -23.59 38.32 3.66
N ASP A 13 -24.66 38.71 4.35
CA ASP A 13 -25.26 38.08 5.54
C ASP A 13 -26.00 36.76 5.19
N PRO A 14 -25.93 35.70 6.02
CA PRO A 14 -26.56 34.42 5.75
C PRO A 14 -27.95 34.29 6.42
N THR A 15 -29.01 34.80 5.79
CA THR A 15 -30.37 34.28 6.02
C THR A 15 -31.22 34.47 4.77
N ASP A 16 -31.56 33.38 4.09
CA ASP A 16 -32.95 33.05 3.73
C ASP A 16 -33.02 31.78 2.88
N GLY A 17 -34.08 30.99 3.11
CA GLY A 17 -34.77 30.32 2.01
C GLY A 17 -34.47 28.85 1.79
N ASN A 18 -35.20 28.02 2.52
CA ASN A 18 -35.51 26.64 2.17
C ASN A 18 -36.10 26.55 0.75
N VAL A 19 -35.44 25.81 -0.16
CA VAL A 19 -36.06 25.35 -1.42
C VAL A 19 -35.80 23.86 -1.56
N ALA A 20 -36.80 23.06 -1.16
CA ALA A 20 -36.85 21.64 -1.42
C ALA A 20 -36.93 21.38 -2.93
N ALA A 21 -35.82 20.97 -3.54
CA ALA A 21 -35.80 20.48 -4.91
C ALA A 21 -36.14 18.98 -4.93
N ASN A 22 -37.38 18.67 -5.30
CA ASN A 22 -37.80 17.34 -5.72
C ASN A 22 -37.03 16.93 -6.99
N TYR A 23 -36.02 16.07 -6.86
CA TYR A 23 -35.47 15.33 -7.99
C TYR A 23 -36.10 13.94 -8.04
N SER A 24 -37.20 13.83 -8.77
CA SER A 24 -37.70 12.54 -9.27
C SER A 24 -36.78 12.07 -10.40
N GLY A 25 -35.65 11.47 -10.05
CA GLY A 25 -34.81 10.73 -10.99
C GLY A 25 -35.46 9.40 -11.34
N THR A 26 -35.84 9.24 -12.61
CA THR A 26 -36.26 7.97 -13.22
C THR A 26 -35.20 6.89 -12.94
N PRO A 27 -35.54 5.65 -12.52
CA PRO A 27 -34.56 4.58 -12.46
C PRO A 27 -34.21 4.18 -13.89
N GLY A 28 -33.13 4.75 -14.42
CA GLY A 28 -32.55 4.37 -15.68
C GLY A 28 -31.82 3.05 -15.54
N ALA A 29 -32.34 2.02 -16.23
CA ALA A 29 -31.70 0.77 -16.63
C ALA A 29 -30.87 0.04 -15.56
N ALA A 30 -31.44 -1.04 -15.03
CA ALA A 30 -30.65 -2.15 -14.51
C ALA A 30 -29.68 -2.60 -15.62
N GLY A 31 -28.40 -2.30 -15.43
CA GLY A 31 -27.35 -2.92 -16.22
C GLY A 31 -27.45 -4.44 -16.05
N GLU A 32 -27.45 -5.15 -17.17
CA GLU A 32 -27.24 -6.59 -17.25
C GLU A 32 -26.10 -6.96 -16.28
N VAL A 33 -26.43 -7.66 -15.21
CA VAL A 33 -25.43 -8.30 -14.35
C VAL A 33 -24.82 -9.40 -15.18
N ALA A 34 -23.74 -9.06 -15.90
CA ALA A 34 -22.89 -10.05 -16.54
C ALA A 34 -22.62 -11.15 -15.52
N ASP A 35 -22.90 -12.39 -15.92
CA ASP A 35 -22.71 -13.60 -15.14
C ASP A 35 -21.32 -13.56 -14.51
N ALA A 36 -21.27 -13.16 -13.25
CA ALA A 36 -20.01 -12.97 -12.55
C ALA A 36 -19.47 -14.38 -12.29
N THR A 37 -18.43 -14.76 -13.04
CA THR A 37 -17.64 -15.94 -12.69
C THR A 37 -17.29 -15.81 -11.21
N PRO A 38 -17.60 -16.83 -10.37
CA PRO A 38 -17.31 -16.75 -8.95
C PRO A 38 -15.85 -16.36 -8.76
N ALA A 39 -15.61 -15.29 -8.00
CA ALA A 39 -14.25 -14.85 -7.72
C ALA A 39 -13.51 -16.00 -7.02
N GLU A 40 -12.29 -16.29 -7.47
CA GLU A 40 -11.41 -17.28 -6.84
C GLU A 40 -10.85 -16.68 -5.54
N PRO A 41 -10.54 -17.47 -4.50
CA PRO A 41 -9.73 -16.98 -3.38
C PRO A 41 -8.43 -16.36 -3.88
N PRO A 42 -7.89 -15.34 -3.16
CA PRO A 42 -6.62 -14.75 -3.55
C PRO A 42 -5.50 -15.79 -3.45
N PRO A 43 -4.36 -15.57 -4.14
CA PRO A 43 -3.22 -16.46 -4.02
C PRO A 43 -2.69 -16.51 -2.57
N ALA A 44 -1.91 -17.56 -2.28
CA ALA A 44 -1.28 -17.71 -0.97
C ALA A 44 -0.42 -16.50 -0.63
N LEU A 45 -0.54 -16.03 0.60
CA LEU A 45 0.28 -14.97 1.17
C LEU A 45 1.16 -15.55 2.27
N PHE A 46 2.36 -15.02 2.42
CA PHE A 46 3.33 -15.45 3.41
C PHE A 46 3.66 -14.30 4.36
N SER A 47 3.60 -14.57 5.66
CA SER A 47 4.13 -13.69 6.69
C SER A 47 5.58 -14.04 6.91
N CYS A 48 6.46 -13.12 6.57
CA CYS A 48 7.90 -13.29 6.62
C CYS A 48 8.52 -12.42 7.70
N ARG A 49 9.62 -12.91 8.26
CA ARG A 49 10.41 -12.21 9.26
C ARG A 49 11.89 -12.23 8.90
N THR A 50 12.51 -11.06 8.93
CA THR A 50 13.94 -10.87 8.68
C THR A 50 14.79 -11.21 9.90
N TRP A 51 16.11 -11.33 9.71
CA TRP A 51 17.06 -11.57 10.80
C TRP A 51 17.04 -10.47 11.89
N ASP A 52 16.76 -9.22 11.51
CA ASP A 52 16.64 -8.07 12.40
C ASP A 52 15.21 -7.88 12.95
N ARG A 53 14.36 -8.92 12.78
CA ARG A 53 12.98 -9.02 13.28
C ARG A 53 11.99 -8.04 12.65
N GLN A 54 12.24 -7.58 11.44
CA GLN A 54 11.22 -6.87 10.66
C GLN A 54 10.24 -7.88 10.08
N GLU A 55 8.95 -7.56 10.16
CA GLU A 55 7.89 -8.37 9.58
C GLU A 55 7.44 -7.76 8.25
N TYR A 56 7.14 -8.62 7.28
CA TYR A 56 6.62 -8.20 5.99
C TYR A 56 5.75 -9.31 5.38
N PHE A 57 4.92 -8.94 4.41
CA PHE A 57 4.17 -9.89 3.59
C PHE A 57 4.82 -10.06 2.22
N SER A 58 4.79 -11.30 1.74
CA SER A 58 5.24 -11.70 0.40
C SER A 58 4.20 -12.62 -0.20
N ASP A 59 3.94 -12.48 -1.50
CA ASP A 59 3.15 -13.43 -2.27
C ASP A 59 4.03 -14.42 -3.06
N ASP A 60 5.35 -14.29 -2.96
CA ASP A 60 6.33 -15.29 -3.39
C ASP A 60 6.57 -16.31 -2.25
N PRO A 61 6.42 -17.63 -2.48
CA PRO A 61 6.76 -18.67 -1.51
C PRO A 61 8.25 -18.79 -1.20
N VAL A 62 9.13 -18.20 -2.02
CA VAL A 62 10.59 -18.24 -1.86
C VAL A 62 11.03 -17.12 -0.92
N PRO A 63 11.53 -17.42 0.29
CA PRO A 63 12.00 -16.38 1.21
C PRO A 63 13.20 -15.64 0.64
N THR A 64 13.22 -14.33 0.85
CA THR A 64 14.31 -13.47 0.40
C THR A 64 15.60 -13.79 1.17
N ARG A 65 16.74 -13.75 0.48
CA ARG A 65 18.06 -13.79 1.12
C ARG A 65 18.63 -12.40 1.30
N ARG A 66 19.07 -12.06 2.51
CA ARG A 66 19.56 -10.73 2.88
C ARG A 66 20.99 -10.76 3.40
N CYS A 67 21.70 -9.66 3.20
CA CYS A 67 23.07 -9.42 3.67
C CYS A 67 22.99 -8.96 5.15
N ALA A 68 23.23 -9.85 6.11
CA ALA A 68 23.33 -9.48 7.52
C ALA A 68 24.76 -8.97 7.81
N PRO A 69 24.93 -7.76 8.37
CA PRO A 69 26.25 -7.15 8.56
C PRO A 69 27.06 -7.90 9.62
N LEU A 70 28.29 -8.25 9.27
CA LEU A 70 29.26 -8.86 10.20
C LEU A 70 30.13 -7.80 10.85
N ARG A 71 30.53 -8.04 12.11
CA ARG A 71 31.49 -7.20 12.81
C ARG A 71 32.90 -7.52 12.28
N VAL A 72 33.54 -6.52 11.68
CA VAL A 72 34.94 -6.62 11.23
C VAL A 72 35.83 -5.85 12.19
N SER A 73 36.92 -6.48 12.63
CA SER A 73 37.96 -5.87 13.47
C SER A 73 39.16 -5.49 12.62
N GLY A 74 39.72 -4.31 12.86
CA GLY A 74 40.95 -3.85 12.20
C GLY A 74 42.17 -4.67 12.59
N LEU A 75 43.23 -4.59 11.78
CA LEU A 75 44.52 -5.23 12.08
C LEU A 75 45.16 -4.66 13.35
N ASP A 76 44.77 -3.46 13.77
CA ASP A 76 45.12 -2.79 15.01
C ASP A 76 44.22 -3.19 16.20
N GLY A 77 43.25 -4.08 15.99
CA GLY A 77 42.28 -4.49 17.00
C GLY A 77 41.14 -3.49 17.23
N SER A 78 41.06 -2.40 16.47
CA SER A 78 39.97 -1.43 16.60
C SER A 78 38.63 -2.02 16.13
N ALA A 79 37.57 -1.80 16.94
CA ALA A 79 36.22 -2.20 16.59
C ALA A 79 35.68 -1.27 15.50
N GLY A 80 35.39 -1.82 14.31
CA GLY A 80 34.91 -1.05 13.16
C GLY A 80 36.02 -0.59 12.19
N GLY A 81 37.24 -1.10 12.34
CA GLY A 81 38.43 -0.57 11.65
C GLY A 81 38.73 -1.19 10.29
N GLY A 82 38.00 -0.79 9.26
CA GLY A 82 38.40 -0.99 7.87
C GLY A 82 37.32 -0.52 6.91
N GLN A 83 37.70 -0.02 5.73
CA GLN A 83 36.75 0.28 4.63
C GLN A 83 36.10 -0.99 4.04
N ALA A 84 36.26 -2.13 4.73
CA ALA A 84 35.77 -3.43 4.33
C ALA A 84 34.44 -3.71 5.03
N ALA A 85 33.39 -3.92 4.25
CA ALA A 85 32.14 -4.49 4.72
C ALA A 85 32.14 -6.01 4.48
N ALA A 86 31.70 -6.77 5.47
CA ALA A 86 31.45 -8.20 5.34
C ALA A 86 29.99 -8.48 5.70
N CYS A 87 29.36 -9.40 4.96
CA CYS A 87 28.03 -9.88 5.25
C CYS A 87 27.97 -11.40 5.27
N GLU A 88 27.04 -11.92 6.06
CA GLU A 88 26.51 -13.26 5.94
C GLU A 88 25.17 -13.22 5.19
N TYR A 89 24.94 -14.16 4.26
CA TYR A 89 23.63 -14.31 3.63
C TYR A 89 22.71 -15.09 4.55
N VAL A 90 21.71 -14.42 5.11
CA VAL A 90 20.67 -15.03 5.93
C VAL A 90 19.39 -15.13 5.09
N THR A 91 18.74 -16.28 5.16
CA THR A 91 17.43 -16.49 4.52
C THR A 91 16.34 -16.11 5.51
N ASP A 92 15.39 -15.28 5.07
CA ASP A 92 14.26 -14.88 5.91
C ASP A 92 13.37 -16.10 6.25
N THR A 93 12.63 -16.02 7.35
CA THR A 93 11.70 -17.08 7.74
C THR A 93 10.28 -16.70 7.36
N CYS A 94 9.61 -17.52 6.55
CA CYS A 94 8.23 -17.26 6.10
C CYS A 94 7.29 -18.38 6.52
N ALA A 95 6.06 -18.02 6.89
CA ALA A 95 4.97 -18.95 7.15
C ALA A 95 3.75 -18.57 6.31
N PRO A 96 2.98 -19.54 5.79
CA PRO A 96 1.75 -19.25 5.07
C PRO A 96 0.73 -18.57 5.99
N VAL A 97 0.03 -17.57 5.47
CA VAL A 97 -1.08 -16.91 6.15
C VAL A 97 -2.30 -17.84 6.15
N PRO A 98 -2.97 -18.05 7.29
CA PRO A 98 -4.18 -18.88 7.34
C PRO A 98 -5.32 -18.30 6.49
N ASP A 99 -6.09 -19.17 5.83
CA ASP A 99 -7.22 -18.79 4.96
C ASP A 99 -8.21 -17.85 5.67
N ALA A 100 -8.49 -18.09 6.95
CA ALA A 100 -9.41 -17.30 7.75
C ALA A 100 -8.99 -15.82 7.91
N SER A 101 -7.70 -15.51 7.78
CA SER A 101 -7.20 -14.12 7.81
C SER A 101 -6.63 -13.65 6.48
N LEU A 102 -6.71 -14.45 5.42
CA LEU A 102 -6.03 -14.19 4.15
C LEU A 102 -6.47 -12.86 3.52
N CYS A 103 -7.77 -12.58 3.44
CA CYS A 103 -8.27 -11.31 2.89
C CYS A 103 -7.77 -10.08 3.66
N LYS A 104 -7.89 -10.11 4.99
CA LYS A 104 -7.39 -9.04 5.85
C LYS A 104 -5.90 -8.77 5.63
N GLN A 105 -5.09 -9.83 5.52
CA GLN A 105 -3.65 -9.70 5.39
C GLN A 105 -3.23 -9.25 3.97
N TRP A 106 -4.00 -9.60 2.93
CA TRP A 106 -3.81 -9.03 1.59
C TRP A 106 -4.07 -7.53 1.56
N HIS A 107 -5.15 -7.06 2.20
CA HIS A 107 -5.39 -5.62 2.35
C HIS A 107 -4.28 -4.93 3.13
N GLN A 108 -3.82 -5.53 4.24
CA GLN A 108 -2.67 -5.03 4.99
C GLN A 108 -1.42 -4.96 4.10
N HIS A 109 -1.17 -5.97 3.27
CA HIS A 109 -0.05 -5.97 2.33
C HIS A 109 -0.12 -4.81 1.32
N ALA A 110 -1.31 -4.50 0.80
CA ALA A 110 -1.55 -3.32 -0.04
C ALA A 110 -1.28 -2.02 0.73
N HIS A 111 -1.78 -1.91 1.96
CA HIS A 111 -1.55 -0.75 2.82
C HIS A 111 -0.07 -0.52 3.12
N ASP A 112 0.67 -1.58 3.47
CA ASP A 112 2.11 -1.50 3.73
C ASP A 112 2.89 -1.09 2.48
N THR A 113 2.51 -1.63 1.32
CA THR A 113 3.14 -1.28 0.04
C THR A 113 2.87 0.17 -0.34
N ARG A 114 1.65 0.65 -0.14
CA ARG A 114 1.30 2.07 -0.30
C ARG A 114 2.06 2.96 0.66
N ALA A 115 2.19 2.57 1.93
CA ALA A 115 2.96 3.31 2.92
C ALA A 115 4.44 3.37 2.54
N ARG A 116 5.02 2.27 2.04
CA ARG A 116 6.39 2.24 1.49
C ARG A 116 6.54 3.18 0.29
N LEU A 117 5.56 3.25 -0.61
CA LEU A 117 5.59 4.15 -1.75
C LEU A 117 5.53 5.63 -1.34
N LEU A 118 4.68 5.98 -0.38
CA LEU A 118 4.43 7.36 0.01
C LEU A 118 5.46 7.92 1.00
N PHE A 119 5.90 7.09 1.94
CA PHE A 119 6.71 7.52 3.09
C PHE A 119 8.06 6.79 3.18
N GLY A 120 8.20 5.65 2.51
CA GLY A 120 9.48 4.95 2.45
C GLY A 120 10.47 5.72 1.59
N ARG A 121 11.75 5.73 1.98
CA ARG A 121 12.84 5.94 1.03
C ARG A 121 13.00 4.65 0.23
N ALA A 122 11.99 4.32 -0.57
CA ALA A 122 12.07 3.17 -1.47
C ALA A 122 13.27 3.39 -2.40
N GLU A 123 14.14 2.39 -2.53
CA GLU A 123 15.26 2.48 -3.48
C GLU A 123 14.76 2.56 -4.92
N ASP A 124 13.60 1.95 -5.19
CA ASP A 124 12.88 2.05 -6.46
C ASP A 124 11.38 2.31 -6.24
N PRO A 125 10.94 3.58 -6.27
CA PRO A 125 9.52 3.91 -6.15
C PRO A 125 8.69 3.48 -7.37
N GLY A 126 9.31 3.31 -8.55
CA GLY A 126 8.65 2.85 -9.76
C GLY A 126 8.23 1.38 -9.65
N ALA A 127 9.15 0.52 -9.20
CA ALA A 127 8.87 -0.87 -8.90
C ALA A 127 7.82 -1.00 -7.77
N THR A 128 7.97 -0.21 -6.71
CA THR A 128 7.00 -0.23 -5.58
C THR A 128 5.58 0.12 -6.03
N ARG A 129 5.42 1.06 -6.97
CA ARG A 129 4.11 1.40 -7.54
C ARG A 129 3.53 0.25 -8.37
N LEU A 130 4.32 -0.38 -9.23
CA LEU A 130 3.88 -1.53 -10.02
C LEU A 130 3.45 -2.70 -9.13
N ASP A 131 4.18 -2.94 -8.04
CA ASP A 131 3.80 -3.95 -7.05
C ASP A 131 2.47 -3.62 -6.37
N LEU A 132 2.26 -2.36 -5.99
CA LEU A 132 0.98 -1.93 -5.40
C LEU A 132 -0.19 -2.16 -6.36
N GLU A 133 -0.06 -1.70 -7.62
CA GLU A 133 -1.09 -1.86 -8.65
C GLU A 133 -1.42 -3.35 -8.87
N ARG A 134 -0.39 -4.20 -8.90
CA ARG A 134 -0.53 -5.65 -9.01
C ARG A 134 -1.27 -6.26 -7.82
N ILE A 135 -0.91 -5.87 -6.59
CA ILE A 135 -1.56 -6.35 -5.36
C ILE A 135 -3.04 -5.94 -5.34
N GLU A 136 -3.35 -4.68 -5.66
CA GLU A 136 -4.72 -4.17 -5.72
C GLU A 136 -5.56 -4.91 -6.77
N ALA A 137 -4.98 -5.22 -7.94
CA ALA A 137 -5.64 -6.02 -8.97
C ALA A 137 -5.94 -7.45 -8.51
N LEU A 138 -5.01 -8.10 -7.80
CA LEU A 138 -5.23 -9.44 -7.22
C LEU A 138 -6.37 -9.43 -6.18
N ILE A 139 -6.42 -8.42 -5.33
CA ILE A 139 -7.49 -8.27 -4.33
C ILE A 139 -8.84 -8.10 -5.03
N HIS A 140 -8.94 -7.18 -6.00
CA HIS A 140 -10.17 -6.90 -6.73
C HIS A 140 -10.67 -8.11 -7.54
N ALA A 141 -9.76 -8.91 -8.10
CA ALA A 141 -10.11 -10.11 -8.86
C ALA A 141 -10.50 -11.32 -7.98
N SER A 142 -10.33 -11.22 -6.65
CA SER A 142 -10.53 -12.32 -5.72
C SER A 142 -11.80 -12.18 -4.88
N THR A 143 -12.11 -13.21 -4.09
CA THR A 143 -13.17 -13.16 -3.07
C THR A 143 -12.97 -12.08 -1.99
N CYS A 144 -11.81 -11.42 -1.94
CA CYS A 144 -11.49 -10.42 -0.92
C CYS A 144 -11.89 -8.98 -1.26
N ALA A 145 -12.46 -8.73 -2.43
CA ALA A 145 -12.82 -7.38 -2.89
C ALA A 145 -13.76 -6.61 -1.92
N GLY A 146 -14.58 -7.31 -1.13
CA GLY A 146 -15.46 -6.71 -0.11
C GLY A 146 -15.15 -7.12 1.34
N ALA A 147 -13.99 -7.73 1.58
CA ALA A 147 -13.59 -8.24 2.89
C ALA A 147 -12.46 -7.37 3.47
N GLU A 148 -12.83 -6.24 4.07
CA GLU A 148 -11.93 -5.33 4.82
C GLU A 148 -11.97 -5.59 6.34
#